data_AF-A0A212IN53-F1
#
_entry.id   AF-A0A212IN53-F1
#
_cell.length_a   1.000
_cell.length_b   1.000
_cell.length_c   1.000
_cell.angle_alpha   90.00
_cell.angle_beta   90.00
_cell.angle_gamma   90.00
#
_symmetry.space_group_name_H-M   'P 1'
#
loop_
_entity.id
_entity.type
_entity.pdbx_description
1 polymer ?
#
loop_
_entity_poly.entity_id
_entity_poly.type
_entity_poly.pdbx_seq_one_letter_code
_entity_poly.pdbx_strand_id
1 'polypeptide(L)'
;MQCLHRTRQGFIEEKTATYNRLRGLISEFGVIAPQNTDALRHIVSVQKSSLPLQVQQCVDDLLEHIEANITEYDRILSRMAKTDHRSQRLMELKGVGPTTACALVASIGNAHDFKNGRQLAAWLGLTQSQYSSGGKPKLGRITKAGYSYLRTLLVQGDLSVLIGAEKRNDSFSRWVCMLVERRRYWQAVVANVY
;
A
#
# COMPACT_ATOMS: atom_id res chain seq x y z
N MET A 1 -12.54 -13.99 -3.97
CA MET A 1 -11.98 -12.67 -3.61
C MET A 1 -10.46 -12.61 -3.76
N GLN A 2 -9.68 -13.60 -3.31
CA GLN A 2 -8.20 -13.55 -3.39
C GLN A 2 -7.65 -13.41 -4.82
N CYS A 3 -8.29 -14.02 -5.83
CA CYS A 3 -7.89 -13.88 -7.23
C CYS A 3 -7.84 -12.41 -7.67
N LEU A 4 -8.87 -11.61 -7.35
CA LEU A 4 -8.94 -10.19 -7.70
C LEU A 4 -7.80 -9.37 -7.06
N HIS A 5 -7.46 -9.67 -5.81
CA HIS A 5 -6.32 -9.03 -5.14
C HIS A 5 -4.99 -9.39 -5.79
N ARG A 6 -4.80 -10.67 -6.16
CA ARG A 6 -3.58 -11.11 -6.86
C ARG A 6 -3.47 -10.50 -8.25
N THR A 7 -4.58 -10.43 -9.00
CA THR A 7 -4.60 -9.80 -10.32
C THR A 7 -4.28 -8.31 -10.23
N ARG A 8 -4.92 -7.59 -9.30
CA ARG A 8 -4.58 -6.19 -9.04
C ARG A 8 -3.11 -6.02 -8.68
N GLN A 9 -2.58 -6.88 -7.81
CA GLN A 9 -1.18 -6.83 -7.42
C GLN A 9 -0.25 -7.06 -8.62
N GLY A 10 -0.59 -7.97 -9.53
CA GLY A 10 0.10 -8.16 -10.80
C GLY A 10 0.16 -6.88 -11.64
N PHE A 11 -0.97 -6.18 -11.78
CA PHE A 11 -0.97 -4.89 -12.50
C PHE A 11 -0.16 -3.79 -11.80
N ILE A 12 -0.06 -3.80 -10.46
CA ILE A 12 0.81 -2.86 -9.73
C ILE A 12 2.29 -3.16 -9.99
N GLU A 13 2.66 -4.43 -10.07
CA GLU A 13 4.02 -4.86 -10.44
C GLU A 13 4.34 -4.49 -11.89
N GLU A 14 3.41 -4.77 -12.81
CA GLU A 14 3.50 -4.39 -14.21
C GLU A 14 3.60 -2.87 -14.40
N LYS A 15 2.84 -2.07 -13.64
CA LYS A 15 2.98 -0.60 -13.64
C LYS A 15 4.40 -0.14 -13.40
N THR A 16 5.10 -0.77 -12.45
CA THR A 16 6.49 -0.43 -12.16
C THR A 16 7.38 -0.74 -13.36
N ALA A 17 7.20 -1.90 -14.00
CA ALA A 17 7.93 -2.27 -15.21
C ALA A 17 7.61 -1.33 -16.39
N THR A 18 6.34 -0.99 -16.60
CA THR A 18 5.88 -0.05 -17.63
C THR A 18 6.49 1.34 -17.44
N TYR A 19 6.58 1.82 -16.21
CA TYR A 19 7.16 3.15 -15.93
C TYR A 19 8.67 3.15 -16.16
N ASN A 20 9.35 2.04 -15.85
CA ASN A 20 10.78 1.89 -16.16
C ASN A 20 11.01 1.78 -17.67
N ARG A 21 10.16 1.05 -18.39
CA ARG A 21 10.20 0.99 -19.86
C ARG A 21 9.98 2.38 -20.47
N LEU A 22 8.98 3.10 -20.00
CA LEU A 22 8.66 4.47 -20.44
C LEU A 22 9.87 5.39 -20.29
N ARG A 23 10.57 5.35 -19.14
CA ARG A 23 11.81 6.11 -18.93
C ARG A 23 12.89 5.78 -19.96
N GLY A 24 13.09 4.49 -20.26
CA GLY A 24 14.06 4.07 -21.27
C GLY A 24 13.70 4.62 -22.65
N LEU A 25 12.46 4.44 -23.09
CA LEU A 25 11.99 4.85 -24.41
C LEU A 25 12.11 6.37 -24.64
N ILE A 26 11.65 7.18 -23.68
CA ILE A 26 11.70 8.65 -23.85
C ILE A 26 13.14 9.19 -23.75
N SER A 27 14.07 8.46 -23.10
CA SER A 27 15.47 8.87 -23.02
C SER A 27 16.19 8.85 -24.36
N GLU A 28 15.74 8.01 -25.32
CA GLU A 28 16.25 7.99 -26.70
C GLU A 28 16.01 9.32 -27.43
N PHE A 29 15.01 10.09 -26.98
CA PHE A 29 14.64 11.40 -27.50
C PHE A 29 15.16 12.56 -26.64
N GLY A 30 16.13 12.29 -25.74
CA GLY A 30 16.75 13.30 -24.88
C GLY A 30 15.93 13.67 -23.64
N VAL A 31 14.82 12.98 -23.36
CA VAL A 31 13.99 13.21 -22.17
C VAL A 31 14.50 12.37 -21.01
N ILE A 32 15.22 12.99 -20.07
CA ILE A 32 15.69 12.32 -18.86
C ILE A 32 14.66 12.50 -17.74
N ALA A 33 13.91 11.44 -17.44
CA ALA A 33 12.88 11.47 -16.40
C ALA A 33 13.36 10.89 -15.05
N PRO A 34 12.88 11.45 -13.92
CA PRO A 34 13.26 11.02 -12.58
C PRO A 34 12.65 9.66 -12.21
N GLN A 35 13.23 9.00 -11.20
CA GLN A 35 12.72 7.73 -10.66
C GLN A 35 11.36 7.87 -9.94
N ASN A 36 11.02 9.06 -9.45
CA ASN A 36 9.72 9.31 -8.86
C ASN A 36 8.61 9.18 -9.92
N THR A 37 7.55 8.45 -9.61
CA THR A 37 6.46 8.14 -10.55
C THR A 37 5.62 9.35 -10.92
N ASP A 38 5.37 10.24 -9.98
CA ASP A 38 4.54 11.42 -10.22
C ASP A 38 5.32 12.47 -11.02
N ALA A 39 6.61 12.63 -10.70
CA ALA A 39 7.49 13.48 -11.48
C ALA A 39 7.73 12.92 -12.90
N LEU A 40 7.79 11.60 -13.09
CA LEU A 40 7.79 10.98 -14.43
C LEU A 40 6.53 11.36 -15.21
N ARG A 41 5.34 11.16 -14.63
CA ARG A 41 4.07 11.52 -15.29
C ARG A 41 4.03 12.99 -15.69
N HIS A 42 4.49 13.87 -14.79
CA HIS A 42 4.55 15.29 -15.07
C HIS A 42 5.47 15.61 -16.25
N ILE A 43 6.71 15.09 -16.26
CA ILE A 43 7.64 15.32 -17.37
C ILE A 43 7.08 14.77 -18.68
N VAL A 44 6.53 13.56 -18.65
CA VAL A 44 5.89 12.96 -19.82
C VAL A 44 4.76 13.86 -20.32
N SER A 45 3.86 14.33 -19.45
CA SER A 45 2.78 15.23 -19.84
C SER A 45 3.28 16.55 -20.45
N VAL A 46 4.38 17.11 -19.95
CA VAL A 46 4.92 18.40 -20.43
C VAL A 46 5.70 18.25 -21.73
N GLN A 47 6.47 17.16 -21.88
CA GLN A 47 7.37 16.97 -23.00
C GLN A 47 6.81 16.06 -24.09
N LYS A 48 5.67 15.40 -23.89
CA LYS A 48 5.05 14.51 -24.88
C LYS A 48 4.90 15.16 -26.26
N SER A 49 4.47 16.42 -26.32
CA SER A 49 4.31 17.15 -27.60
C SER A 49 5.62 17.36 -28.37
N SER A 50 6.78 17.25 -27.70
CA SER A 50 8.09 17.32 -28.33
C SER A 50 8.58 15.98 -28.91
N LEU A 51 7.89 14.88 -28.61
CA LEU A 51 8.21 13.54 -29.12
C LEU A 51 7.58 13.30 -30.50
N PRO A 52 8.15 12.41 -31.34
CA PRO A 52 7.51 11.97 -32.57
C PRO A 52 6.12 11.37 -32.31
N LEU A 53 5.18 11.55 -33.25
CA LEU A 53 3.78 11.15 -33.08
C LEU A 53 3.62 9.68 -32.71
N GLN A 54 4.40 8.78 -33.31
CA GLN A 54 4.36 7.35 -33.02
C GLN A 54 4.82 7.04 -31.59
N VAL A 55 5.78 7.80 -31.07
CA VAL A 55 6.26 7.65 -29.69
C VAL A 55 5.19 8.16 -28.72
N GLN A 56 4.54 9.28 -29.04
CA GLN A 56 3.43 9.79 -28.24
C GLN A 56 2.31 8.74 -28.10
N GLN A 57 1.98 8.05 -29.19
CA GLN A 57 1.01 6.95 -29.18
C GLN A 57 1.48 5.81 -28.28
N CYS A 58 2.75 5.37 -28.39
CA CYS A 58 3.27 4.33 -27.51
C CYS A 58 3.22 4.72 -26.03
N VAL A 59 3.48 5.98 -25.70
CA VAL A 59 3.37 6.49 -24.32
C VAL A 59 1.93 6.40 -23.82
N ASP A 60 0.96 6.82 -24.64
CA ASP A 60 -0.45 6.76 -24.30
C ASP A 60 -0.93 5.32 -24.10
N ASP A 61 -0.65 4.44 -25.05
CA ASP A 61 -1.06 3.04 -24.98
C ASP A 61 -0.54 2.36 -23.70
N LEU A 62 0.73 2.61 -23.35
CA LEU A 62 1.34 2.05 -22.15
C LEU A 62 0.71 2.57 -20.86
N LEU A 63 0.44 3.88 -20.78
CA LEU A 63 -0.13 4.51 -19.59
C LEU A 63 -1.61 4.19 -19.44
N GLU A 64 -2.39 4.31 -20.52
CA GLU A 64 -3.82 4.03 -20.53
C GLU A 64 -4.09 2.58 -20.16
N HIS A 65 -3.39 1.62 -20.79
CA HIS A 65 -3.59 0.20 -20.50
C HIS A 65 -3.42 -0.12 -19.02
N ILE A 66 -2.32 0.33 -18.42
CA ILE A 66 -1.99 -0.05 -17.05
C ILE A 66 -2.83 0.70 -16.01
N GLU A 67 -3.13 1.98 -16.25
CA GLU A 67 -3.92 2.78 -15.33
C GLU A 67 -5.40 2.41 -15.39
N ALA A 68 -5.94 2.08 -16.58
CA ALA A 68 -7.31 1.60 -16.73
C ALA A 68 -7.51 0.28 -15.99
N ASN A 69 -6.60 -0.69 -16.15
CA ASN A 69 -6.67 -1.97 -15.46
C ASN A 69 -6.65 -1.79 -13.94
N ILE A 70 -5.68 -1.06 -13.38
CA ILE A 70 -5.60 -0.84 -11.93
C ILE A 70 -6.87 -0.17 -11.42
N THR A 71 -7.34 0.86 -12.12
CA THR A 71 -8.55 1.60 -11.74
C THR A 71 -9.77 0.70 -11.74
N GLU A 72 -9.92 -0.17 -12.73
CA GLU A 72 -11.06 -1.08 -12.81
C GLU A 72 -11.05 -2.09 -11.64
N TYR A 73 -9.91 -2.69 -11.34
CA TYR A 73 -9.82 -3.60 -10.18
C TYR A 73 -10.03 -2.85 -8.85
N ASP A 74 -9.58 -1.60 -8.72
CA ASP A 74 -9.89 -0.77 -7.56
C ASP A 74 -11.39 -0.51 -7.42
N ARG A 75 -12.10 -0.26 -8.53
CA ARG A 75 -13.58 -0.11 -8.51
C ARG A 75 -14.27 -1.41 -8.11
N ILE A 76 -13.86 -2.54 -8.67
CA ILE A 76 -14.45 -3.85 -8.37
C ILE A 76 -14.28 -4.16 -6.87
N LEU A 77 -13.05 -4.04 -6.35
CA LEU A 77 -12.77 -4.31 -4.93
C LEU A 77 -13.52 -3.33 -4.01
N SER A 78 -13.60 -2.05 -4.38
CA SER A 78 -14.35 -1.05 -3.63
C SER A 78 -15.84 -1.36 -3.57
N ARG A 79 -16.44 -1.78 -4.70
CA ARG A 79 -17.85 -2.21 -4.74
C ARG A 79 -18.08 -3.41 -3.83
N MET A 80 -17.23 -4.43 -3.91
CA MET A 80 -17.33 -5.63 -3.07
C MET A 80 -17.22 -5.31 -1.57
N ALA A 81 -16.27 -4.45 -1.20
CA ALA A 81 -16.08 -4.01 0.18
C ALA A 81 -17.31 -3.26 0.71
N LYS A 82 -17.98 -2.47 -0.14
CA LYS A 82 -19.19 -1.72 0.24
C LYS A 82 -20.42 -2.60 0.36
N THR A 83 -20.45 -3.79 -0.24
CA THR A 83 -21.58 -4.73 -0.14
C THR A 83 -21.42 -5.80 0.93
N ASP A 84 -20.19 -6.04 1.43
CA ASP A 84 -19.91 -7.04 2.47
C ASP A 84 -19.89 -6.38 3.86
N HIS A 85 -20.79 -6.81 4.75
CA HIS A 85 -20.93 -6.22 6.10
C HIS A 85 -19.65 -6.33 6.95
N ARG A 86 -18.87 -7.40 6.80
CA ARG A 86 -17.59 -7.55 7.51
C ARG A 86 -16.59 -6.49 7.05
N SER A 87 -16.51 -6.27 5.74
CA SER A 87 -15.67 -5.23 5.14
C SER A 87 -16.12 -3.83 5.56
N GLN A 88 -17.42 -3.56 5.62
CA GLN A 88 -17.96 -2.29 6.13
C GLN A 88 -17.51 -2.01 7.57
N ARG A 89 -17.64 -2.98 8.48
CA ARG A 89 -17.17 -2.83 9.87
C ARG A 89 -15.67 -2.59 9.95
N LEU A 90 -14.87 -3.27 9.11
CA LEU A 90 -13.43 -3.05 9.06
C LEU A 90 -13.08 -1.64 8.57
N MET A 91 -13.84 -1.06 7.63
CA MET A 91 -13.63 0.30 7.13
C MET A 91 -13.93 1.41 8.16
N GLU A 92 -14.57 1.08 9.28
CA GLU A 92 -14.73 2.02 10.41
C GLU A 92 -13.38 2.30 11.11
N LEU A 93 -12.42 1.37 10.98
CA LEU A 93 -11.08 1.51 11.54
C LEU A 93 -10.27 2.55 10.76
N LYS A 94 -9.54 3.40 11.49
CA LYS A 94 -8.64 4.39 10.87
C LYS A 94 -7.56 3.68 10.07
N GLY A 95 -7.34 4.12 8.83
CA GLY A 95 -6.33 3.53 7.94
C GLY A 95 -6.81 2.31 7.15
N VAL A 96 -8.02 1.80 7.42
CA VAL A 96 -8.56 0.66 6.68
C VAL A 96 -9.49 1.15 5.58
N GLY A 97 -8.99 1.17 4.35
CA GLY A 97 -9.78 1.48 3.15
C GLY A 97 -10.48 0.25 2.54
N PRO A 98 -11.31 0.43 1.50
CA PRO A 98 -12.06 -0.65 0.85
C PRO A 98 -11.19 -1.83 0.39
N THR A 99 -10.05 -1.55 -0.26
CA THR A 99 -9.11 -2.57 -0.72
C THR A 99 -8.52 -3.35 0.45
N THR A 100 -8.15 -2.68 1.55
CA THR A 100 -7.60 -3.32 2.75
C THR A 100 -8.65 -4.16 3.46
N ALA A 101 -9.86 -3.64 3.65
CA ALA A 101 -10.98 -4.35 4.27
C ALA A 101 -11.33 -5.62 3.47
N CYS A 102 -11.51 -5.49 2.16
CA CYS A 102 -11.80 -6.62 1.28
C CYS A 102 -10.66 -7.67 1.32
N ALA A 103 -9.40 -7.24 1.32
CA ALA A 103 -8.26 -8.13 1.40
C ALA A 103 -8.21 -8.91 2.72
N LEU A 104 -8.49 -8.23 3.84
CA LEU A 104 -8.53 -8.84 5.17
C LEU A 104 -9.62 -9.93 5.21
N VAL A 105 -10.84 -9.61 4.79
CA VAL A 105 -11.95 -10.57 4.74
C VAL A 105 -11.61 -11.75 3.82
N ALA A 106 -11.03 -11.48 2.65
CA ALA A 106 -10.67 -12.50 1.68
C ALA A 106 -9.55 -13.45 2.16
N SER A 107 -8.69 -13.00 3.07
CA SER A 107 -7.48 -13.73 3.47
C SER A 107 -7.61 -14.38 4.84
N ILE A 108 -8.27 -13.73 5.79
CA ILE A 108 -8.46 -14.22 7.16
C ILE A 108 -9.56 -15.28 7.20
N GLY A 109 -10.61 -15.14 6.38
CA GLY A 109 -11.76 -16.04 6.43
C GLY A 109 -12.52 -15.91 7.75
N ASN A 110 -12.20 -16.76 8.74
CA ASN A 110 -12.81 -16.76 10.06
C ASN A 110 -11.89 -16.13 11.11
N ALA A 111 -12.32 -15.03 11.72
CA ALA A 111 -11.56 -14.35 12.77
C ALA A 111 -11.39 -15.20 14.05
N HIS A 112 -12.28 -16.19 14.28
CA HIS A 112 -12.19 -17.09 15.42
C HIS A 112 -11.03 -18.08 15.35
N ASP A 113 -10.34 -18.18 14.21
CA ASP A 113 -9.13 -18.97 14.07
C ASP A 113 -7.96 -18.37 14.89
N PHE A 114 -8.12 -17.13 15.36
CA PHE A 114 -7.16 -16.42 16.20
C PHE A 114 -7.70 -16.24 17.62
N LYS A 115 -6.89 -16.59 18.61
CA LYS A 115 -7.19 -16.43 20.05
C LYS A 115 -7.33 -14.96 20.46
N ASN A 116 -6.60 -14.06 19.78
CA ASN A 116 -6.64 -12.62 20.03
C ASN A 116 -5.99 -11.84 18.87
N GLY A 117 -6.13 -10.51 18.90
CA GLY A 117 -5.54 -9.61 17.90
C GLY A 117 -4.01 -9.69 17.83
N ARG A 118 -3.31 -10.00 18.93
CA ARG A 118 -1.85 -10.17 18.91
C ARG A 118 -1.44 -11.40 18.09
N GLN A 119 -2.20 -12.49 18.14
CA GLN A 119 -1.97 -13.67 17.30
C GLN A 119 -2.21 -13.35 15.82
N LEU A 120 -3.25 -12.58 15.51
CA LEU A 120 -3.50 -12.11 14.15
C LEU A 120 -2.37 -11.20 13.65
N ALA A 121 -1.91 -10.24 14.46
CA ALA A 121 -0.79 -9.37 14.13
C ALA A 121 0.51 -10.17 13.89
N ALA A 122 0.73 -11.24 14.65
CA ALA A 122 1.86 -12.14 14.43
C ALA A 122 1.75 -12.90 13.10
N TRP A 123 0.56 -13.40 12.77
CA TRP A 123 0.29 -14.08 11.50
C TRP A 123 0.45 -13.15 10.29
N LEU A 124 0.10 -11.87 10.43
CA LEU A 124 0.31 -10.83 9.42
C LEU A 124 1.77 -10.37 9.31
N GLY A 125 2.65 -10.79 10.22
CA GLY A 125 4.06 -10.38 10.25
C GLY A 125 4.29 -8.95 10.75
N LEU A 126 3.34 -8.42 11.53
CA LEU A 126 3.37 -7.08 12.12
C LEU A 126 4.04 -7.07 13.52
N THR A 127 4.35 -8.26 14.05
CA THR A 127 5.10 -8.41 15.30
C THR A 127 6.61 -8.40 15.08
N GLN A 128 7.31 -7.81 16.04
CA GLN A 128 8.75 -7.89 16.13
C GLN A 128 9.18 -9.32 16.48
N SER A 129 10.27 -9.78 15.87
CA SER A 129 10.93 -11.02 16.28
C SER A 129 11.40 -10.92 17.73
N GLN A 130 11.27 -12.00 18.51
CA GLN A 130 11.77 -12.06 19.87
C GLN A 130 12.90 -13.09 19.94
N TYR A 131 14.07 -12.65 20.39
CA TYR A 131 15.21 -13.52 20.68
C TYR A 131 15.45 -13.48 22.18
N SER A 132 15.35 -14.63 22.83
CA SER A 132 15.66 -14.77 24.26
C SER A 132 16.83 -15.75 24.40
N SER A 133 18.02 -15.23 24.68
CA SER A 133 19.16 -16.05 25.12
C SER A 133 19.46 -15.73 26.59
N GLY A 134 19.65 -16.77 27.41
CA GLY A 134 19.96 -16.62 28.84
C GLY A 134 18.92 -15.86 29.66
N GLY A 135 17.62 -15.96 29.33
CA GLY A 135 16.52 -15.35 30.11
C GLY A 135 16.31 -13.84 29.89
N LYS A 136 17.09 -13.17 29.04
CA LYS A 136 16.89 -11.75 28.71
C LYS A 136 16.15 -11.60 27.37
N PRO A 137 14.89 -11.12 27.36
CA PRO A 137 14.18 -10.91 26.11
C PRO A 137 14.79 -9.75 25.33
N LYS A 138 15.17 -9.99 24.07
CA LYS A 138 15.55 -8.95 23.10
C LYS A 138 14.54 -8.92 21.96
N LEU A 139 14.02 -7.74 21.67
CA LEU A 139 13.17 -7.49 20.50
C LEU A 139 14.04 -7.20 19.28
N GLY A 140 13.72 -7.85 18.16
CA GLY A 140 14.40 -7.72 16.87
C GLY A 140 13.54 -7.00 15.83
N ARG A 141 13.87 -7.19 14.54
CA ARG A 141 13.11 -6.62 13.41
C ARG A 141 11.74 -7.27 13.30
N ILE A 142 10.80 -6.64 12.58
CA ILE A 142 9.57 -7.30 12.15
C ILE A 142 9.91 -8.63 11.45
N THR A 143 9.18 -9.69 11.76
CA THR A 143 9.49 -11.03 11.26
C THR A 143 9.40 -11.10 9.74
N LYS A 144 8.56 -10.25 9.13
CA LYS A 144 8.16 -10.30 7.72
C LYS A 144 7.54 -11.64 7.30
N ALA A 145 7.29 -12.53 8.25
CA ALA A 145 6.58 -13.79 8.06
C ALA A 145 5.11 -13.51 7.75
N GLY A 146 4.46 -14.34 6.94
CA GLY A 146 3.06 -14.17 6.56
C GLY A 146 2.84 -13.40 5.25
N TYR A 147 1.60 -12.97 5.03
CA TYR A 147 1.17 -12.47 3.72
C TYR A 147 1.65 -11.03 3.47
N SER A 148 2.69 -10.89 2.65
CA SER A 148 3.33 -9.60 2.32
C SER A 148 2.34 -8.54 1.81
N TYR A 149 1.37 -8.94 1.00
CA TYR A 149 0.35 -8.05 0.45
C TYR A 149 -0.49 -7.38 1.54
N LEU A 150 -1.02 -8.13 2.51
CA LEU A 150 -1.80 -7.56 3.61
C LEU A 150 -0.96 -6.64 4.48
N ARG A 151 0.27 -7.05 4.80
CA ARG A 151 1.20 -6.23 5.57
C ARG A 151 1.46 -4.90 4.87
N THR A 152 1.67 -4.91 3.55
CA THR A 152 1.82 -3.69 2.76
C THR A 152 0.57 -2.82 2.85
N LEU A 153 -0.62 -3.38 2.64
CA LEU A 153 -1.88 -2.62 2.72
C LEU A 153 -2.11 -1.98 4.09
N LEU A 154 -1.80 -2.69 5.17
CA LEU A 154 -1.94 -2.18 6.54
C LEU A 154 -0.94 -1.05 6.82
N VAL A 155 0.33 -1.24 6.45
CA VAL A 155 1.37 -0.19 6.59
C VAL A 155 1.02 1.06 5.78
N GLN A 156 0.47 0.91 4.57
CA GLN A 156 0.00 2.06 3.78
C GLN A 156 -1.21 2.74 4.44
N GLY A 157 -2.10 1.97 5.05
CA GLY A 157 -3.19 2.47 5.87
C GLY A 157 -2.70 3.34 7.04
N ASP A 158 -1.72 2.84 7.79
CA ASP A 158 -1.13 3.56 8.93
C ASP A 158 -0.39 4.82 8.50
N LEU A 159 0.33 4.77 7.37
CA LEU A 159 0.97 5.94 6.78
C LEU A 159 -0.07 7.02 6.42
N SER A 160 -1.19 6.63 5.81
CA SER A 160 -2.28 7.56 5.51
C SER A 160 -2.85 8.21 6.78
N VAL A 161 -2.98 7.44 7.86
CA VAL A 161 -3.41 7.95 9.16
C VAL A 161 -2.42 8.97 9.71
N LEU A 162 -1.12 8.67 9.66
CA LEU A 162 -0.04 9.55 10.12
C LEU A 162 0.00 10.86 9.35
N ILE A 163 0.00 10.80 8.02
CA ILE A 163 0.00 11.99 7.16
C ILE A 163 -1.26 12.85 7.42
N GLY A 164 -2.39 12.21 7.68
CA GLY A 164 -3.63 12.90 8.03
C GLY A 164 -3.68 13.42 9.47
N ALA A 165 -2.89 12.87 10.39
CA ALA A 165 -2.86 13.26 11.80
C ALA A 165 -2.24 14.65 11.99
N GLU A 166 -1.21 15.00 11.22
CA GLU A 166 -0.58 16.33 11.24
C GLU A 166 -1.58 17.47 10.93
N LYS A 167 -2.66 17.16 10.21
CA LYS A 167 -3.66 18.12 9.77
C LYS A 167 -4.89 18.20 10.70
N ARG A 168 -4.94 17.40 11.77
CA ARG A 168 -6.11 17.27 12.65
C ARG A 168 -5.71 17.46 14.11
N ASN A 169 -6.64 17.95 14.93
CA ASN A 169 -6.39 18.24 16.35
C ASN A 169 -7.21 17.37 17.32
N ASP A 170 -7.76 16.25 16.85
CA ASP A 170 -8.47 15.30 17.71
C ASP A 170 -7.52 14.55 18.65
N SER A 171 -8.06 13.92 19.70
CA SER A 171 -7.27 13.22 20.72
C SER A 171 -6.39 12.11 20.13
N PHE A 172 -6.89 11.38 19.13
CA PHE A 172 -6.14 10.32 18.46
C PHE A 172 -5.02 10.88 17.60
N SER A 173 -5.29 11.92 16.79
CA SER A 173 -4.26 12.58 15.97
C SER A 173 -3.13 13.16 16.84
N ARG A 174 -3.45 13.79 17.98
CA ARG A 174 -2.43 14.26 18.94
C ARG A 174 -1.61 13.12 19.52
N TRP A 175 -2.25 12.01 19.89
CA TRP A 175 -1.55 10.82 20.38
C TRP A 175 -0.60 10.24 19.33
N VAL A 176 -1.04 10.16 18.07
CA VAL A 176 -0.21 9.72 16.93
C VAL A 176 1.00 10.63 16.75
N CYS A 177 0.82 11.96 16.76
CA CYS A 177 1.94 12.91 16.65
C CYS A 177 2.93 12.76 17.82
N MET A 178 2.45 12.65 19.07
CA MET A 178 3.30 12.37 20.24
C MET A 178 4.05 11.04 20.12
N LEU A 179 3.43 10.02 19.52
CA LEU A 179 4.08 8.72 19.28
C LEU A 179 5.23 8.85 18.28
N VAL A 180 5.07 9.66 17.22
CA VAL A 180 6.11 9.98 16.23
C VAL A 180 7.25 10.77 16.85
N GLU A 181 7.01 11.64 17.82
CA GLU A 181 8.08 12.36 18.52
C GLU A 181 8.90 11.43 19.43
N ARG A 182 8.23 10.45 20.07
CA ARG A 182 8.86 9.51 21.01
C ARG A 182 9.57 8.35 20.34
N ARG A 183 9.22 8.02 19.10
CA ARG A 183 9.72 6.86 18.34
C ARG A 183 10.27 7.33 17.00
N ARG A 184 11.06 6.51 16.30
CA ARG A 184 11.43 6.85 14.91
C ARG A 184 10.18 6.78 14.03
N TYR A 185 10.05 7.66 13.04
CA TYR A 185 8.86 7.74 12.15
C TYR A 185 8.34 6.37 11.69
N TRP A 186 9.19 5.53 11.11
CA TRP A 186 8.82 4.18 10.66
C TRP A 186 8.45 3.19 11.77
N GLN A 187 8.89 3.44 13.00
CA GLN A 187 8.45 2.67 14.16
C GLN A 187 7.05 3.10 14.62
N ALA A 188 6.73 4.40 14.51
CA ALA A 188 5.38 4.91 14.81
C ALA A 188 4.35 4.38 13.81
N VAL A 189 4.71 4.28 12.52
CA VAL A 189 3.87 3.67 11.47
C VAL A 189 3.41 2.27 11.86
N VAL A 190 4.34 1.40 12.25
CA VAL A 190 4.01 -0.01 12.57
C VAL A 190 3.40 -0.16 13.96
N ALA A 191 3.64 0.78 14.87
CA ALA A 191 3.12 0.75 16.24
C ALA A 191 1.62 1.04 16.33
N ASN A 192 1.02 1.65 15.30
CA ASN A 192 -0.41 1.97 15.26
C ASN A 192 -1.32 0.73 15.09
N VAL A 193 -0.72 -0.45 14.86
CA VAL A 193 -1.44 -1.73 14.65
C VAL A 193 -1.72 -2.48 15.97
N TYR A 194 -1.43 -1.88 17.13
CA TYR A 194 -1.58 -2.50 18.46
C TYR A 194 -2.63 -1.84 19.33
#